data_AF-A0A8U1ETQ7-F1
#
_entry.id   AF-A0A8U1ETQ7-F1
#
_cell.length_a   1.000
_cell.length_b   1.000
_cell.length_c   1.000
_cell.angle_alpha   90.00
_cell.angle_beta   90.00
_cell.angle_gamma   90.00
#
_symmetry.space_group_name_H-M   'P 1'
#
loop_
_entity.id
_entity.type
_entity.pdbx_description
1 polymer ?
#
loop_
_entity_poly.entity_id
_entity_poly.type
_entity_poly.pdbx_seq_one_letter_code
_entity_poly.pdbx_strand_id
1 'polypeptide(L)'
;MGGVKQEQNDGPPPRGMPSSDAAHEEPVKKRGWPKGKKRKKVLPNGPKAPVTGYVRFLNERREQIRAKYPDLPFPEITKRLGAEWSCLAPHDKQRFLDEAEREKLQYARELREYQQSEAYQITSAKIQDKKVKREESPSVIINANSSGSAALKGSDYLSNRFDVPIFTEEFLDQNKAREAELRRLRKANVEFEEQNAVLQKHIADMYSAKERLEAELGQDELRTQALHRHLLAIKHTLVSSLSTVALPGTGETPSLGTLDSYLSRLSGTLESNPHEHRALLTQLRDVLSHLDSEKL
;
A
#
# COMPACT_ATOMS: atom_id res chain seq x y z
N MET A 1 59.91 -17.19 -11.98
CA MET A 1 60.53 -16.96 -13.31
C MET A 1 59.41 -16.57 -14.26
N GLY A 2 59.14 -15.35 -14.69
CA GLY A 2 59.88 -14.08 -14.70
C GLY A 2 59.54 -13.36 -16.02
N GLY A 3 59.43 -12.03 -15.99
CA GLY A 3 59.31 -11.11 -17.14
C GLY A 3 57.88 -10.84 -17.62
N VAL A 4 57.23 -9.70 -17.43
CA VAL A 4 57.57 -8.26 -17.58
C VAL A 4 57.80 -7.83 -19.04
N LYS A 5 56.87 -7.02 -19.56
CA LYS A 5 57.13 -5.94 -20.53
C LYS A 5 56.05 -4.84 -20.45
N GLN A 6 56.40 -3.81 -19.68
CA GLN A 6 56.34 -2.36 -19.99
C GLN A 6 56.38 -2.04 -21.50
N GLU A 7 55.91 -0.92 -22.06
CA GLU A 7 55.44 0.39 -21.59
C GLU A 7 54.99 1.16 -22.86
N GLN A 8 54.02 2.08 -22.78
CA GLN A 8 54.21 3.49 -23.17
C GLN A 8 52.87 4.26 -23.19
N ASN A 9 52.96 5.41 -22.54
CA ASN A 9 51.97 6.42 -22.24
C ASN A 9 52.48 7.68 -22.96
N ASP A 10 51.65 8.39 -23.73
CA ASP A 10 51.97 9.73 -24.21
C ASP A 10 50.70 10.56 -24.36
N GLY A 11 50.62 11.60 -23.53
CA GLY A 11 49.66 12.69 -23.68
C GLY A 11 49.90 13.81 -22.67
N PRO A 12 50.54 14.91 -23.09
CA PRO A 12 50.19 16.25 -22.57
C PRO A 12 50.13 17.30 -23.71
N PRO A 13 49.85 18.60 -23.50
CA PRO A 13 49.38 19.34 -22.31
C PRO A 13 48.16 20.29 -22.59
N PRO A 14 47.73 21.14 -21.62
CA PRO A 14 46.54 22.01 -21.72
C PRO A 14 46.85 23.47 -22.07
N ARG A 15 45.86 24.22 -22.60
CA ARG A 15 45.44 25.61 -22.26
C ARG A 15 44.69 26.29 -23.41
N GLY A 16 43.68 27.07 -23.06
CA GLY A 16 43.16 28.14 -23.92
C GLY A 16 41.77 28.62 -23.51
N MET A 17 41.70 29.60 -22.61
CA MET A 17 40.56 30.52 -22.58
C MET A 17 40.62 31.43 -23.81
N PRO A 18 39.46 31.93 -24.26
CA PRO A 18 39.34 33.39 -24.33
C PRO A 18 38.03 33.88 -23.68
N SER A 19 38.17 35.03 -23.03
CA SER A 19 37.08 35.83 -22.45
C SER A 19 36.51 36.81 -23.48
N SER A 20 35.26 37.22 -23.21
CA SER A 20 34.54 38.42 -23.68
C SER A 20 33.99 38.34 -25.12
N ASP A 21 32.77 38.77 -25.48
CA ASP A 21 31.80 39.68 -24.86
C ASP A 21 30.38 39.46 -25.43
N ALA A 22 29.39 39.87 -24.63
CA ALA A 22 28.07 40.38 -25.02
C ALA A 22 27.11 39.51 -25.87
N ALA A 23 26.15 38.86 -25.19
CA ALA A 23 24.81 38.66 -25.75
C ALA A 23 23.75 38.95 -24.68
N HIS A 24 22.88 39.91 -24.99
CA HIS A 24 21.73 40.34 -24.21
C HIS A 24 20.84 39.13 -23.81
N GLU A 25 20.79 38.80 -22.53
CA GLU A 25 19.69 37.99 -21.98
C GLU A 25 18.41 38.84 -21.93
N GLU A 26 17.52 38.59 -22.89
CA GLU A 26 16.12 39.01 -22.84
C GLU A 26 15.42 38.41 -21.60
N PRO A 27 14.65 39.20 -20.83
CA PRO A 27 14.03 38.73 -19.60
C PRO A 27 12.88 37.78 -19.94
N VAL A 28 13.05 36.51 -19.58
CA VAL A 28 12.00 35.48 -19.66
C VAL A 28 10.77 35.95 -18.87
N LYS A 29 9.76 36.45 -19.60
CA LYS A 29 8.49 36.89 -19.06
C LYS A 29 7.81 35.71 -18.38
N LYS A 30 7.59 35.86 -17.07
CA LYS A 30 6.90 34.92 -16.18
C LYS A 30 5.59 34.47 -16.81
N ARG A 31 5.54 33.21 -17.24
CA ARG A 31 4.30 32.51 -17.60
C ARG A 31 3.33 32.61 -16.42
N GLY A 32 2.16 33.18 -16.67
CA GLY A 32 1.09 33.28 -15.67
C GLY A 32 0.72 31.90 -15.15
N TRP A 33 0.60 31.78 -13.83
CA TRP A 33 0.09 30.58 -13.16
C TRP A 33 -1.28 30.18 -13.74
N PRO A 34 -1.50 28.90 -14.11
CA PRO A 34 -2.83 28.44 -14.47
C PRO A 34 -3.77 28.63 -13.27
N LYS A 35 -4.91 29.30 -13.48
CA LYS A 35 -5.96 29.41 -12.46
C LYS A 35 -6.35 28.01 -12.00
N GLY A 36 -5.99 27.68 -10.76
CA GLY A 36 -6.09 26.35 -10.20
C GLY A 36 -7.49 25.76 -10.28
N LYS A 37 -7.55 24.42 -10.41
CA LYS A 37 -8.75 23.62 -10.17
C LYS A 37 -9.49 24.18 -8.96
N LYS A 38 -10.80 24.49 -9.14
CA LYS A 38 -11.68 24.90 -8.03
C LYS A 38 -11.44 23.96 -6.85
N ARG A 39 -10.94 24.50 -5.73
CA ARG A 39 -10.77 23.76 -4.48
C ARG A 39 -12.10 23.03 -4.20
N LYS A 40 -12.03 21.73 -3.92
CA LYS A 40 -13.20 20.95 -3.47
C LYS A 40 -13.85 21.77 -2.34
N LYS A 41 -15.16 21.99 -2.43
CA LYS A 41 -15.90 22.77 -1.43
C LYS A 41 -15.55 22.21 -0.05
N VAL A 42 -15.04 23.08 0.82
CA VAL A 42 -14.81 22.75 2.22
C VAL A 42 -16.15 22.23 2.75
N LEU A 43 -16.13 21.00 3.27
CA LEU A 43 -17.32 20.40 3.85
C LEU A 43 -17.77 21.30 4.99
N PRO A 44 -19.06 21.65 5.10
CA PRO A 44 -19.51 22.72 5.99
C PRO A 44 -19.10 22.63 7.45
N ASN A 45 -18.60 21.48 7.95
CA ASN A 45 -18.10 21.30 9.32
C ASN A 45 -16.89 20.36 9.39
N GLY A 46 -16.09 20.23 8.31
CA GLY A 46 -14.94 19.33 8.30
C GLY A 46 -13.70 19.92 9.00
N PRO A 47 -12.76 19.08 9.47
CA PRO A 47 -11.49 19.57 9.99
C PRO A 47 -10.78 20.42 8.93
N LYS A 48 -10.02 21.43 9.38
CA LYS A 48 -9.32 22.36 8.48
C LYS A 48 -7.97 21.78 8.07
N ALA A 49 -7.67 21.80 6.78
CA ALA A 49 -6.40 21.29 6.28
C ALA A 49 -5.21 22.04 6.92
N PRO A 50 -4.19 21.30 7.42
CA PRO A 50 -3.04 21.90 8.06
C PRO A 50 -2.16 22.64 7.05
N VAL A 51 -1.41 23.60 7.54
CA VAL A 51 -0.48 24.37 6.73
C VAL A 51 0.84 23.62 6.56
N THR A 52 1.50 23.79 5.41
CA THR A 52 2.82 23.19 5.18
C THR A 52 3.88 23.83 6.09
N GLY A 53 5.00 23.15 6.33
CA GLY A 53 6.08 23.67 7.19
C GLY A 53 6.59 25.04 6.74
N TYR A 54 6.70 25.27 5.43
CA TYR A 54 7.04 26.59 4.88
C TYR A 54 5.99 27.66 5.21
N VAL A 55 4.70 27.35 5.07
CA VAL A 55 3.62 28.29 5.38
C VAL A 55 3.52 28.55 6.89
N ARG A 56 3.82 27.55 7.73
CA ARG A 56 3.94 27.72 9.19
C ARG A 56 5.03 28.74 9.53
N PHE A 57 6.24 28.53 8.99
CA PHE A 57 7.36 29.46 9.15
C PHE A 57 6.99 30.88 8.70
N LEU A 58 6.36 30.99 7.51
CA LEU A 58 5.91 32.29 7.00
C LEU A 58 4.92 32.97 7.93
N ASN A 59 3.94 32.24 8.49
CA ASN A 59 2.94 32.83 9.37
C ASN A 59 3.56 33.33 10.68
N GLU A 60 4.41 32.54 11.32
CA GLU A 60 5.08 32.90 12.58
C GLU A 60 6.01 34.10 12.40
N ARG A 61 6.83 34.10 11.35
CA ARG A 61 7.77 35.21 11.09
C ARG A 61 7.10 36.45 10.52
N ARG A 62 6.00 36.31 9.78
CA ARG A 62 5.24 37.45 9.24
C ARG A 62 4.68 38.32 10.37
N GLU A 63 4.20 37.73 11.45
CA GLU A 63 3.74 38.50 12.61
C GLU A 63 4.87 39.29 13.26
N GLN A 64 6.05 38.68 13.39
CA GLN A 64 7.24 39.33 13.93
C GLN A 64 7.73 40.49 13.04
N ILE A 65 7.75 40.31 11.71
CA ILE A 65 8.16 41.37 10.78
C ILE A 65 7.12 42.49 10.72
N ARG A 66 5.82 42.17 10.74
CA ARG A 66 4.75 43.18 10.76
C ARG A 66 4.76 44.01 12.04
N ALA A 67 5.15 43.43 13.18
CA ALA A 67 5.32 44.16 14.43
C ALA A 67 6.54 45.10 14.39
N LYS A 68 7.64 44.70 13.74
CA LYS A 68 8.86 45.52 13.63
C LYS A 68 8.78 46.59 12.53
N TYR A 69 8.04 46.30 11.46
CA TYR A 69 7.90 47.16 10.28
C TYR A 69 6.41 47.25 9.88
N PRO A 70 5.61 48.04 10.61
CA PRO A 70 4.18 48.15 10.35
C PRO A 70 3.87 48.80 8.99
N ASP A 71 4.77 49.64 8.47
CA ASP A 71 4.61 50.36 7.20
C ASP A 71 4.98 49.53 5.97
N LEU A 72 5.54 48.33 6.16
CA LEU A 72 6.00 47.49 5.06
C LEU A 72 4.82 46.74 4.41
N PRO A 73 4.66 46.81 3.07
CA PRO A 73 3.57 46.13 2.40
C PRO A 73 3.74 44.61 2.41
N PHE A 74 2.62 43.89 2.47
CA PHE A 74 2.58 42.42 2.54
C PHE A 74 3.45 41.66 1.51
N PRO A 75 3.52 42.08 0.22
CA PRO A 75 4.38 41.43 -0.76
C PRO A 75 5.87 41.50 -0.41
N GLU A 76 6.33 42.63 0.13
CA GLU A 76 7.73 42.82 0.53
C GLU A 76 8.09 42.00 1.76
N ILE A 77 7.18 41.89 2.73
CA ILE A 77 7.34 40.99 3.88
C ILE A 77 7.46 39.55 3.41
N THR A 78 6.56 39.10 2.52
CA THR A 78 6.57 37.72 2.03
C THR A 78 7.82 37.41 1.20
N LYS A 79 8.33 38.36 0.42
CA LYS A 79 9.57 38.23 -0.34
C LYS A 79 10.78 38.05 0.57
N ARG A 80 10.90 38.86 1.63
CA ARG A 80 11.97 38.75 2.63
C ARG A 80 11.95 37.40 3.35
N LEU A 81 10.77 36.96 3.77
CA LEU A 81 10.64 35.66 4.45
C LEU A 81 10.93 34.47 3.53
N GLY A 82 10.59 34.57 2.24
CA GLY A 82 10.95 33.55 1.26
C GLY A 82 12.47 33.39 1.11
N ALA A 83 13.21 34.51 1.16
CA ALA A 83 14.67 34.48 1.18
C ALA A 83 15.21 33.90 2.50
N GLU A 84 14.63 34.29 3.63
CA GLU A 84 15.01 33.78 4.96
C GLU A 84 14.83 32.25 5.06
N TRP A 85 13.74 31.70 4.51
CA TRP A 85 13.51 30.25 4.47
C TRP A 85 14.54 29.50 3.63
N SER A 86 15.00 30.09 2.52
CA SER A 86 16.03 29.50 1.66
C SER A 86 17.40 29.50 2.33
N CYS A 87 17.68 30.49 3.18
CA CYS A 87 18.93 30.61 3.94
C CYS A 87 18.88 29.95 5.33
N LEU A 88 17.74 29.39 5.72
CA LEU A 88 17.55 28.77 7.04
C LEU A 88 18.37 27.50 7.16
N ALA A 89 18.96 27.26 8.35
CA ALA A 89 19.71 26.05 8.63
C ALA A 89 18.82 24.79 8.43
N PRO A 90 19.37 23.67 7.92
CA PRO A 90 18.61 22.45 7.71
C PRO A 90 17.89 21.96 8.96
N HIS A 91 18.52 22.07 10.13
CA HIS A 91 17.94 21.71 11.43
C HIS A 91 16.68 22.52 11.76
N ASP A 92 16.73 23.84 11.62
CA ASP A 92 15.59 24.70 11.93
C ASP A 92 14.46 24.53 10.91
N LYS A 93 14.81 24.30 9.65
CA LYS A 93 13.87 23.94 8.59
C LYS A 93 13.16 22.63 8.90
N GLN A 94 13.90 21.63 9.37
CA GLN A 94 13.39 20.31 9.73
C GLN A 94 12.35 20.41 10.84
N ARG A 95 12.59 21.21 11.88
CA ARG A 95 11.60 21.45 12.96
C ARG A 95 10.22 21.87 12.43
N PHE A 96 10.19 22.79 11.45
CA PHE A 96 8.93 23.23 10.85
C PHE A 96 8.28 22.18 9.95
N LEU A 97 9.08 21.33 9.30
CA LEU A 97 8.60 20.22 8.48
C LEU A 97 8.01 19.11 9.35
N ASP A 98 8.69 18.73 10.43
CA ASP A 98 8.25 17.70 11.37
C ASP A 98 6.93 18.09 12.04
N GLU A 99 6.81 19.35 12.46
CA GLU A 99 5.57 19.89 13.04
C GLU A 99 4.42 19.88 12.03
N ALA A 100 4.70 20.21 10.76
CA ALA A 100 3.70 20.14 9.70
C ALA A 100 3.28 18.70 9.37
N GLU A 101 4.22 17.74 9.38
CA GLU A 101 3.89 16.32 9.22
C GLU A 101 3.07 15.79 10.39
N ARG A 102 3.37 16.21 11.64
CA ARG A 102 2.57 15.87 12.81
C ARG A 102 1.12 16.33 12.68
N GLU A 103 0.91 17.59 12.33
CA GLU A 103 -0.45 18.12 12.12
C GLU A 103 -1.16 17.49 10.92
N LYS A 104 -0.42 17.14 9.86
CA LYS A 104 -0.95 16.38 8.72
C LYS A 104 -1.44 14.99 9.13
N LEU A 105 -0.71 14.29 9.99
CA LEU A 105 -1.12 13.00 10.53
C LEU A 105 -2.36 13.14 11.44
N GLN A 106 -2.40 14.18 12.27
CA GLN A 106 -3.57 14.47 13.10
C GLN A 106 -4.81 14.80 12.26
N TYR A 107 -4.67 15.69 11.28
CA TYR A 107 -5.74 16.02 10.34
C TYR A 107 -6.24 14.79 9.58
N ALA A 108 -5.35 13.89 9.16
CA ALA A 108 -5.74 12.66 8.48
C ALA A 108 -6.59 11.75 9.39
N ARG A 109 -6.31 11.72 10.69
CA ARG A 109 -7.11 11.00 11.69
C ARG A 109 -8.47 11.66 11.90
N GLU A 110 -8.50 12.97 12.18
CA GLU A 110 -9.73 13.74 12.38
C GLU A 110 -10.63 13.70 11.13
N LEU A 111 -10.03 13.73 9.93
CA LEU A 111 -10.76 13.63 8.68
C LEU A 111 -11.41 12.25 8.51
N ARG A 112 -10.73 11.18 8.94
CA ARG A 112 -11.28 9.81 8.90
C ARG A 112 -12.45 9.69 9.86
N GLU A 113 -12.32 10.20 11.08
CA GLU A 113 -13.40 10.21 12.08
C GLU A 113 -14.58 11.05 11.60
N TYR A 114 -14.32 12.23 11.03
CA TYR A 114 -15.35 13.07 10.45
C TYR A 114 -16.10 12.37 9.31
N GLN A 115 -15.40 11.65 8.42
CA GLN A 115 -16.03 10.88 7.35
C GLN A 115 -16.92 9.73 7.85
N GLN A 116 -16.62 9.17 9.03
CA GLN A 116 -17.42 8.13 9.67
C GLN A 116 -18.65 8.69 10.39
N SER A 117 -18.66 9.98 10.74
CA SER A 117 -19.79 10.60 11.43
C SER A 117 -21.07 10.68 10.58
N GLU A 118 -22.24 10.50 11.22
CA GLU A 118 -23.55 10.68 10.58
C GLU A 118 -23.73 12.07 9.97
N ALA A 119 -23.09 13.09 10.55
CA ALA A 119 -23.08 14.45 10.03
C ALA A 119 -22.45 14.56 8.62
N TYR A 120 -21.40 13.76 8.33
CA TYR A 120 -20.80 13.70 7.00
C TYR A 120 -21.71 12.96 6.00
N GLN A 121 -22.38 11.90 6.43
CA GLN A 121 -23.32 11.14 5.57
C GLN A 121 -24.54 12.00 5.19
N ILE A 122 -25.13 12.73 6.15
CA ILE A 122 -26.27 13.63 5.92
C ILE A 122 -25.89 14.80 5.01
N THR A 123 -24.70 15.39 5.20
CA THR A 123 -24.26 16.54 4.38
C THR A 123 -23.83 16.13 2.98
N SER A 124 -23.20 14.97 2.81
CA SER A 124 -22.84 14.42 1.49
C SER A 124 -24.07 14.04 0.67
N ALA A 125 -25.09 13.43 1.30
CA ALA A 125 -26.39 13.16 0.66
C ALA A 125 -27.08 14.45 0.18
N LYS A 126 -27.16 15.50 1.02
CA LYS A 126 -27.73 16.80 0.66
C LYS A 126 -26.98 17.52 -0.48
N ILE A 127 -25.67 17.30 -0.60
CA ILE A 127 -24.86 17.87 -1.69
C ILE A 127 -25.12 17.15 -3.01
N GLN A 128 -25.34 15.83 -2.99
CA GLN A 128 -25.71 15.07 -4.18
C GLN A 128 -27.13 15.40 -4.67
N ASP A 129 -28.08 15.53 -3.75
CA ASP A 129 -29.48 15.86 -4.06
C ASP A 129 -29.61 17.25 -4.74
N LYS A 130 -28.82 18.23 -4.27
CA LYS A 130 -28.69 19.55 -4.92
C LYS A 130 -28.00 19.50 -6.30
N LYS A 131 -27.19 18.48 -6.57
CA LYS A 131 -26.51 18.31 -7.86
C LYS A 131 -27.45 17.65 -8.88
N VAL A 132 -28.21 16.65 -8.46
CA VAL A 132 -29.25 15.99 -9.28
C VAL A 132 -30.35 16.99 -9.66
N LYS A 133 -30.84 17.79 -8.71
CA LYS A 133 -31.86 18.83 -8.97
C LYS A 133 -31.41 19.94 -9.92
N ARG A 134 -30.10 20.15 -10.09
CA ARG A 134 -29.54 21.11 -11.05
C ARG A 134 -29.39 20.53 -12.46
N GLU A 135 -29.32 19.21 -12.59
CA GLU A 135 -29.24 18.52 -13.88
C GLU A 135 -30.63 18.20 -14.47
N GLU A 136 -31.70 18.21 -13.67
CA GLU A 136 -33.09 18.07 -14.14
C GLU A 136 -33.71 19.34 -14.76
N SER A 137 -32.99 20.47 -14.81
CA SER A 137 -33.45 21.66 -15.55
C SER A 137 -32.92 21.59 -16.99
N PRO A 138 -33.75 21.34 -18.02
CA PRO A 138 -33.26 21.26 -19.39
C PRO A 138 -32.80 22.65 -19.84
N SER A 139 -31.49 22.82 -19.96
CA SER A 139 -30.89 24.00 -20.58
C SER A 139 -31.13 23.90 -22.08
N VAL A 140 -32.03 24.73 -22.60
CA VAL A 140 -32.26 24.93 -24.03
C VAL A 140 -30.95 25.36 -24.68
N ILE A 141 -30.29 24.44 -25.39
CA ILE A 141 -29.14 24.74 -26.26
C ILE A 141 -29.73 25.21 -27.60
N ILE A 142 -29.65 26.51 -27.89
CA ILE A 142 -29.86 27.03 -29.24
C ILE A 142 -28.61 26.68 -30.05
N ASN A 143 -28.74 25.73 -30.97
CA ASN A 143 -27.71 25.36 -31.94
C ASN A 143 -27.93 26.16 -33.23
N ALA A 144 -27.12 27.19 -33.47
CA ALA A 144 -27.17 27.99 -34.69
C ALA A 144 -26.13 27.48 -35.70
N ASN A 145 -26.50 26.44 -36.46
CA ASN A 145 -25.73 25.97 -37.61
C ASN A 145 -26.64 25.85 -38.85
N SER A 146 -26.67 26.88 -39.68
CA SER A 146 -26.79 26.78 -41.16
C SER A 146 -26.61 28.20 -41.73
N SER A 147 -25.52 28.47 -42.44
CA SER A 147 -25.33 28.31 -43.88
C SER A 147 -25.46 29.66 -44.60
N GLY A 148 -24.33 30.13 -45.15
CA GLY A 148 -24.25 31.32 -45.99
C GLY A 148 -22.91 31.37 -46.70
N SER A 149 -22.71 30.44 -47.64
CA SER A 149 -21.65 30.56 -48.65
C SER A 149 -22.06 31.67 -49.62
N ALA A 150 -21.33 32.78 -49.63
CA ALA A 150 -21.40 33.78 -50.69
C ALA A 150 -19.97 34.27 -50.96
N ALA A 151 -19.45 33.85 -52.09
CA ALA A 151 -18.17 34.25 -52.63
C ALA A 151 -18.14 35.77 -52.89
N LEU A 152 -17.09 36.43 -52.41
CA LEU A 152 -16.64 37.72 -52.93
C LEU A 152 -15.12 37.67 -53.09
N LYS A 153 -14.70 37.65 -54.36
CA LYS A 153 -13.34 37.95 -54.81
C LYS A 153 -12.97 39.36 -54.34
N GLY A 154 -11.85 39.51 -53.66
CA GLY A 154 -11.27 40.83 -53.40
C GLY A 154 -10.12 40.80 -52.40
N SER A 155 -8.93 41.09 -52.93
CA SER A 155 -7.76 41.64 -52.22
C SER A 155 -6.86 40.67 -51.45
N ASP A 156 -5.79 40.26 -52.14
CA ASP A 156 -4.59 39.60 -51.58
C ASP A 156 -3.77 40.49 -50.60
N TYR A 157 -4.33 41.58 -50.07
CA TYR A 157 -3.65 42.51 -49.16
C TYR A 157 -4.21 42.53 -47.72
N LEU A 158 -5.17 41.65 -47.38
CA LEU A 158 -5.69 41.52 -46.01
C LEU A 158 -5.33 40.19 -45.31
N SER A 159 -4.72 39.24 -46.02
CA SER A 159 -4.42 37.90 -45.47
C SER A 159 -3.39 37.89 -44.34
N ASN A 160 -2.59 38.95 -44.16
CA ASN A 160 -1.60 39.07 -43.09
C ASN A 160 -2.05 39.91 -41.89
N ARG A 161 -3.31 40.37 -41.83
CA ARG A 161 -3.77 41.28 -40.77
C ARG A 161 -4.48 40.59 -39.60
N PHE A 162 -4.73 39.28 -39.70
CA PHE A 162 -5.39 38.49 -38.66
C PHE A 162 -4.50 37.40 -38.05
N ASP A 163 -3.19 37.48 -38.22
CA ASP A 163 -2.29 36.63 -37.44
C ASP A 163 -2.19 37.17 -36.02
N VAL A 164 -3.16 36.78 -35.18
CA VAL A 164 -3.11 37.04 -33.75
C VAL A 164 -2.00 36.13 -33.21
N PRO A 165 -0.87 36.64 -32.68
CA PRO A 165 0.32 35.84 -32.36
C PRO A 165 0.13 34.73 -31.31
N ILE A 166 -1.05 34.66 -30.69
CA ILE A 166 -1.43 33.61 -29.75
C ILE A 166 -2.02 32.36 -30.42
N PHE A 167 -2.30 32.40 -31.72
CA PHE A 167 -2.86 31.29 -32.50
C PHE A 167 -1.97 30.91 -33.69
N THR A 168 -0.66 31.07 -33.53
CA THR A 168 0.29 30.52 -34.50
C THR A 168 0.08 29.02 -34.65
N GLU A 169 0.35 28.50 -35.84
CA GLU A 169 0.25 27.06 -36.14
C GLU A 169 1.03 26.22 -35.11
N GLU A 170 2.20 26.71 -34.70
CA GLU A 170 3.02 26.11 -33.65
C GLU A 170 2.31 26.05 -32.28
N PHE A 171 1.63 27.11 -31.85
CA PHE A 171 0.89 27.12 -30.58
C PHE A 171 -0.27 26.11 -30.61
N LEU A 172 -0.99 26.03 -31.73
CA LEU A 172 -2.10 25.09 -31.92
C LEU A 172 -1.62 23.64 -31.90
N ASP A 173 -0.51 23.34 -32.57
CA ASP A 173 0.10 22.02 -32.58
C ASP A 173 0.63 21.61 -31.21
N GLN A 174 1.31 22.50 -30.49
CA GLN A 174 1.73 22.24 -29.12
C GLN A 174 0.52 22.01 -28.19
N ASN A 175 -0.57 22.75 -28.38
CA ASN A 175 -1.79 22.54 -27.60
C ASN A 175 -2.45 21.21 -27.93
N LYS A 176 -2.51 20.83 -29.20
CA LYS A 176 -3.02 19.54 -29.67
C LYS A 176 -2.17 18.38 -29.14
N ALA A 177 -0.84 18.50 -29.15
CA ALA A 177 0.08 17.53 -28.59
C ALA A 177 -0.08 17.39 -27.07
N ARG A 178 -0.21 18.50 -26.34
CA ARG A 178 -0.50 18.49 -24.90
C ARG A 178 -1.84 17.84 -24.57
N GLU A 179 -2.89 18.14 -25.33
CA GLU A 179 -4.20 17.51 -25.17
C GLU A 179 -4.15 16.00 -25.49
N ALA A 180 -3.41 15.60 -26.51
CA ALA A 180 -3.19 14.18 -26.83
C ALA A 180 -2.46 13.45 -25.70
N GLU A 181 -1.40 14.05 -25.14
CA GLU A 181 -0.66 13.48 -24.02
C GLU A 181 -1.53 13.41 -22.76
N LEU A 182 -2.33 14.44 -22.47
CA LEU A 182 -3.29 14.40 -21.37
C LEU A 182 -4.32 13.27 -21.52
N ARG A 183 -4.80 13.01 -22.74
CA ARG A 183 -5.70 11.86 -22.99
C ARG A 183 -4.97 10.54 -22.79
N ARG A 184 -3.73 10.41 -23.27
CA ARG A 184 -2.90 9.21 -23.09
C ARG A 184 -2.66 8.92 -21.60
N LEU A 185 -2.29 9.95 -20.84
CA LEU A 185 -2.07 9.85 -19.39
C LEU A 185 -3.36 9.49 -18.64
N ARG A 186 -4.51 10.07 -19.03
CA ARG A 186 -5.80 9.69 -18.44
C ARG A 186 -6.13 8.23 -18.69
N LYS A 187 -5.91 7.73 -19.92
CA LYS A 187 -6.11 6.32 -20.27
C LYS A 187 -5.20 5.40 -19.46
N ALA A 188 -3.90 5.71 -19.39
CA ALA A 188 -2.93 4.93 -18.62
C ALA A 188 -3.28 4.91 -17.13
N ASN A 189 -3.75 6.03 -16.57
CA ASN A 189 -4.16 6.08 -15.17
C ASN A 189 -5.39 5.20 -14.88
N VAL A 190 -6.37 5.16 -15.79
CA VAL A 190 -7.52 4.24 -15.67
C VAL A 190 -7.05 2.78 -15.71
N GLU A 191 -6.14 2.45 -16.63
CA GLU A 191 -5.58 1.10 -16.74
C GLU A 191 -4.80 0.68 -15.47
N PHE A 192 -4.03 1.59 -14.88
CA PHE A 192 -3.39 1.33 -13.58
C PHE A 192 -4.38 1.20 -12.43
N GLU A 193 -5.46 1.99 -12.43
CA GLU A 193 -6.54 1.86 -11.44
C GLU A 193 -7.23 0.49 -11.55
N GLU A 194 -7.48 0.00 -12.77
CA GLU A 194 -8.02 -1.33 -13.03
C GLU A 194 -7.08 -2.44 -12.58
N GLN A 195 -5.78 -2.35 -12.92
CA GLN A 195 -4.77 -3.31 -12.47
C GLN A 195 -4.66 -3.36 -10.94
N ASN A 196 -4.66 -2.20 -10.29
CA ASN A 196 -4.64 -2.12 -8.82
C ASN A 196 -5.89 -2.76 -8.21
N ALA A 197 -7.07 -2.58 -8.80
CA ALA A 197 -8.29 -3.24 -8.33
C ALA A 197 -8.21 -4.77 -8.45
N VAL A 198 -7.66 -5.28 -9.55
CA VAL A 198 -7.44 -6.73 -9.73
C VAL A 198 -6.46 -7.27 -8.70
N LEU A 199 -5.34 -6.57 -8.46
CA LEU A 199 -4.36 -6.97 -7.45
C LEU A 199 -4.96 -6.96 -6.05
N GLN A 200 -5.75 -5.94 -5.70
CA GLN A 200 -6.45 -5.87 -4.41
C GLN A 200 -7.41 -7.04 -4.22
N LYS A 201 -8.15 -7.42 -5.27
CA LYS A 201 -9.01 -8.60 -5.24
C LYS A 201 -8.20 -9.88 -5.02
N HIS A 202 -7.11 -10.08 -5.75
CA HIS A 202 -6.25 -11.25 -5.60
C HIS A 202 -5.67 -11.34 -4.18
N ILE A 203 -5.23 -10.22 -3.61
CA ILE A 203 -4.76 -10.15 -2.23
C ILE A 203 -5.86 -10.59 -1.25
N ALA A 204 -7.09 -10.11 -1.42
CA ALA A 204 -8.22 -10.50 -0.59
C ALA A 204 -8.53 -12.01 -0.71
N ASP A 205 -8.52 -12.55 -1.93
CA ASP A 205 -8.73 -13.97 -2.19
C ASP A 205 -7.64 -14.83 -1.52
N MET A 206 -6.39 -14.38 -1.55
CA MET A 206 -5.26 -15.04 -0.88
C MET A 206 -5.37 -15.01 0.64
N TYR A 207 -5.80 -13.88 1.23
CA TYR A 207 -6.06 -13.83 2.67
C TYR A 207 -7.18 -14.79 3.09
N SER A 208 -8.27 -14.85 2.32
CA SER A 208 -9.36 -15.80 2.58
C SER A 208 -8.91 -17.26 2.43
N ALA A 209 -8.05 -17.56 1.46
CA ALA A 209 -7.46 -18.90 1.32
C ALA A 209 -6.57 -19.25 2.51
N LYS A 210 -5.73 -18.31 2.97
CA LYS A 210 -4.90 -18.48 4.17
C LYS A 210 -5.74 -18.78 5.40
N GLU A 211 -6.81 -18.01 5.63
CA GLU A 211 -7.69 -18.19 6.78
C GLU A 211 -8.37 -19.58 6.77
N ARG A 212 -8.80 -20.07 5.60
CA ARG A 212 -9.34 -21.42 5.46
C ARG A 212 -8.32 -22.49 5.79
N LEU A 213 -7.09 -22.37 5.29
CA LEU A 213 -6.01 -23.32 5.58
C LEU A 213 -5.61 -23.31 7.06
N GLU A 214 -5.59 -22.14 7.71
CA GLU A 214 -5.34 -22.04 9.16
C GLU A 214 -6.46 -22.71 9.96
N ALA A 215 -7.71 -22.59 9.54
CA ALA A 215 -8.83 -23.27 10.16
C ALA A 215 -8.78 -24.80 9.98
N GLU A 216 -8.46 -25.29 8.78
CA GLU A 216 -8.26 -26.71 8.48
C GLU A 216 -7.11 -27.29 9.32
N LEU A 217 -5.96 -26.60 9.37
CA LEU A 217 -4.83 -27.00 10.18
C LEU A 217 -5.22 -27.11 11.67
N GLY A 218 -5.95 -26.13 12.20
CA GLY A 218 -6.43 -26.17 13.58
C GLY A 218 -7.35 -27.36 13.86
N GLN A 219 -8.21 -27.74 12.90
CA GLN A 219 -9.05 -28.94 13.03
C GLN A 219 -8.22 -30.23 13.01
N ASP A 220 -7.23 -30.33 12.13
CA ASP A 220 -6.34 -31.49 12.03
C ASP A 220 -5.47 -31.66 13.28
N GLU A 221 -4.99 -30.57 13.87
CA GLU A 221 -4.29 -30.59 15.16
C GLU A 221 -5.18 -31.13 16.27
N LEU A 222 -6.44 -30.64 16.37
CA LEU A 222 -7.41 -31.13 17.35
C LEU A 222 -7.72 -32.62 17.16
N ARG A 223 -7.91 -33.06 15.91
CA ARG A 223 -8.14 -34.47 15.56
C ARG A 223 -6.95 -35.34 15.98
N THR A 224 -5.74 -34.89 15.66
CA THR A 224 -4.51 -35.60 15.99
C THR A 224 -4.32 -35.71 17.50
N GLN A 225 -4.59 -34.62 18.24
CA GLN A 225 -4.56 -34.64 19.70
C GLN A 225 -5.59 -35.61 20.29
N ALA A 226 -6.81 -35.63 19.75
CA ALA A 226 -7.85 -36.57 20.20
C ALA A 226 -7.43 -38.03 19.98
N LEU A 227 -6.90 -38.35 18.79
CA LEU A 227 -6.36 -39.68 18.49
C LEU A 227 -5.19 -40.04 19.42
N HIS A 228 -4.29 -39.09 19.70
CA HIS A 228 -3.18 -39.33 20.63
C HIS A 228 -3.67 -39.61 22.06
N ARG A 229 -4.66 -38.86 22.55
CA ARG A 229 -5.29 -39.10 23.87
C ARG A 229 -5.93 -40.48 23.93
N HIS A 230 -6.64 -40.87 22.87
CA HIS A 230 -7.29 -42.18 22.79
C HIS A 230 -6.24 -43.31 22.74
N LEU A 231 -5.20 -43.18 21.91
CA LEU A 231 -4.08 -44.11 21.86
C LEU A 231 -3.42 -44.27 23.25
N LEU A 232 -3.17 -43.17 23.95
CA LEU A 232 -2.60 -43.21 25.29
C LEU A 232 -3.54 -43.92 26.28
N ALA A 233 -4.85 -43.66 26.22
CA ALA A 233 -5.83 -44.33 27.07
C ALA A 233 -5.82 -45.85 26.84
N ILE A 234 -5.77 -46.30 25.59
CA ILE A 234 -5.62 -47.72 25.24
C ILE A 234 -4.30 -48.27 25.80
N LYS A 235 -3.18 -47.58 25.57
CA LYS A 235 -1.86 -48.01 26.07
C LYS A 235 -1.84 -48.15 27.59
N HIS A 236 -2.41 -47.20 28.33
CA HIS A 236 -2.54 -47.28 29.78
C HIS A 236 -3.39 -48.47 30.22
N THR A 237 -4.53 -48.69 29.56
CA THR A 237 -5.44 -49.79 29.87
C THR A 237 -4.77 -51.15 29.63
N LEU A 238 -4.04 -51.30 28.52
CA LEU A 238 -3.27 -52.50 28.19
C LEU A 238 -2.14 -52.75 29.17
N VAL A 239 -1.33 -51.72 29.49
CA VAL A 239 -0.25 -51.84 30.48
C VAL A 239 -0.79 -52.26 31.85
N SER A 240 -1.89 -51.64 32.30
CA SER A 240 -2.52 -52.00 33.58
C SER A 240 -3.00 -53.45 33.59
N SER A 241 -3.69 -53.88 32.53
CA SER A 241 -4.27 -55.22 32.45
C SER A 241 -3.20 -56.30 32.35
N LEU A 242 -2.19 -56.08 31.50
CA LEU A 242 -1.10 -57.02 31.23
C LEU A 242 0.01 -56.98 32.28
N SER A 243 -0.05 -56.10 33.27
CA SER A 243 0.95 -56.00 34.36
C SER A 243 1.11 -57.30 35.15
N THR A 244 0.08 -58.15 35.18
CA THR A 244 0.09 -59.46 35.85
C THR A 244 0.68 -60.58 34.99
N VAL A 245 0.94 -60.31 33.70
CA VAL A 245 1.44 -61.28 32.73
C VAL A 245 2.92 -61.01 32.47
N ALA A 246 3.80 -61.75 33.14
CA ALA A 246 5.23 -61.64 32.94
C ALA A 246 5.71 -62.49 31.76
N LEU A 247 6.66 -61.98 30.97
CA LEU A 247 7.25 -62.74 29.86
C LEU A 247 8.03 -63.98 30.36
N PRO A 248 7.83 -65.16 29.75
CA PRO A 248 8.60 -66.36 30.08
C PRO A 248 10.11 -66.15 29.90
N GLY A 249 10.90 -66.54 30.90
CA GLY A 249 12.36 -66.46 30.88
C GLY A 249 12.95 -65.11 31.31
N THR A 250 12.29 -63.98 31.02
CA THR A 250 12.79 -62.65 31.40
C THR A 250 12.06 -62.03 32.60
N GLY A 251 10.82 -62.44 32.88
CA GLY A 251 10.00 -61.86 33.94
C GLY A 251 9.57 -60.41 33.68
N GLU A 252 9.79 -59.89 32.47
CA GLU A 252 9.51 -58.51 32.10
C GLU A 252 7.99 -58.27 32.04
N THR A 253 7.55 -57.12 32.57
CA THR A 253 6.15 -56.65 32.51
C THR A 253 6.06 -55.39 31.63
N PRO A 254 4.91 -55.14 30.98
CA PRO A 254 4.78 -54.02 30.07
C PRO A 254 4.81 -52.67 30.80
N SER A 255 5.42 -51.67 30.18
CA SER A 255 5.37 -50.26 30.59
C SER A 255 4.94 -49.38 29.41
N LEU A 256 4.55 -48.12 29.63
CA LEU A 256 4.12 -47.22 28.55
C LEU A 256 5.14 -47.05 27.42
N GLY A 257 6.43 -47.09 27.74
CA GLY A 257 7.52 -46.98 26.76
C GLY A 257 7.96 -48.31 26.16
N THR A 258 7.64 -49.45 26.81
CA THR A 258 8.08 -50.78 26.37
C THR A 258 6.97 -51.66 25.82
N LEU A 259 5.70 -51.24 25.93
CA LEU A 259 4.51 -52.01 25.57
C LEU A 259 4.60 -52.64 24.18
N ASP A 260 4.95 -51.84 23.15
CA ASP A 260 5.02 -52.33 21.78
C ASP A 260 6.06 -53.45 21.63
N SER A 261 7.22 -53.28 22.26
CA SER A 261 8.29 -54.29 22.26
C SER A 261 7.96 -55.52 23.10
N TYR A 262 7.25 -55.34 24.22
CA TYR A 262 6.75 -56.42 25.07
C TYR A 262 5.72 -57.25 24.31
N LEU A 263 4.76 -56.62 23.62
CA LEU A 263 3.73 -57.31 22.83
C LEU A 263 4.34 -58.10 21.67
N SER A 264 5.34 -57.54 20.97
CA SER A 264 6.05 -58.28 19.92
C SER A 264 6.85 -59.47 20.46
N ARG A 265 7.48 -59.33 21.64
CA ARG A 265 8.16 -60.46 22.30
C ARG A 265 7.15 -61.52 22.73
N LEU A 266 6.04 -61.09 23.33
CA LEU A 266 4.96 -61.97 23.78
C LEU A 266 4.38 -62.77 22.62
N SER A 267 4.05 -62.12 21.49
CA SER A 267 3.55 -62.82 20.30
C SER A 267 4.57 -63.81 19.75
N GLY A 268 5.84 -63.42 19.63
CA GLY A 268 6.91 -64.30 19.16
C GLY A 268 7.12 -65.53 20.07
N THR A 269 7.03 -65.36 21.39
CA THR A 269 7.09 -66.48 22.35
C THR A 269 5.90 -67.42 22.20
N LEU A 270 4.69 -66.88 22.03
CA LEU A 270 3.48 -67.69 21.83
C LEU A 270 3.51 -68.46 20.51
N GLU A 271 4.05 -67.87 19.45
CA GLU A 271 4.19 -68.50 18.12
C GLU A 271 5.27 -69.59 18.09
N SER A 272 6.34 -69.44 18.89
CA SER A 272 7.47 -70.37 18.88
C SER A 272 7.13 -71.73 19.50
N ASN A 273 6.38 -71.78 20.61
CA ASN A 273 6.00 -73.04 21.29
C ASN A 273 4.60 -72.97 21.94
N PRO A 274 3.51 -73.19 21.17
CA PRO A 274 2.14 -73.01 21.66
C PRO A 274 1.73 -73.96 22.79
N HIS A 275 2.30 -75.17 22.82
CA HIS A 275 1.94 -76.21 23.79
C HIS A 275 2.55 -75.97 25.17
N GLU A 276 3.76 -75.41 25.25
CA GLU A 276 4.43 -75.08 26.52
C GLU A 276 3.80 -73.85 27.19
N HIS A 277 3.26 -72.92 26.40
CA HIS A 277 2.68 -71.67 26.90
C HIS A 277 1.16 -71.70 27.10
N ARG A 278 0.54 -72.89 27.20
CA ARG A 278 -0.92 -73.05 27.36
C ARG A 278 -1.49 -72.39 28.63
N ALA A 279 -0.75 -72.42 29.74
CA ALA A 279 -1.13 -71.76 30.98
C ALA A 279 -1.12 -70.23 30.82
N LEU A 280 -0.08 -69.70 30.19
CA LEU A 280 0.07 -68.28 29.86
C LEU A 280 -1.06 -67.78 28.94
N LEU A 281 -1.42 -68.57 27.91
CA LEU A 281 -2.56 -68.28 27.02
C LEU A 281 -3.89 -68.22 27.78
N THR A 282 -4.08 -69.08 28.77
CA THR A 282 -5.30 -69.09 29.59
C THR A 282 -5.39 -67.83 30.45
N GLN A 283 -4.27 -67.43 31.06
CA GLN A 283 -4.15 -66.20 31.85
C GLN A 283 -4.35 -64.95 30.98
N LEU A 284 -3.73 -64.90 29.79
CA LEU A 284 -3.95 -63.82 28.82
C LEU A 284 -5.41 -63.70 28.41
N ARG A 285 -6.07 -64.83 28.11
CA ARG A 285 -7.49 -64.83 27.75
C ARG A 285 -8.36 -64.28 28.88
N ASP A 286 -8.07 -64.66 30.12
CA ASP A 286 -8.79 -64.16 31.29
C ASP A 286 -8.60 -62.64 31.47
N VAL A 287 -7.35 -62.16 31.44
CA VAL A 287 -7.02 -60.74 31.53
C VAL A 287 -7.66 -59.92 30.41
N LEU A 288 -7.59 -60.41 29.16
CA LEU A 288 -8.16 -59.72 28.00
C LEU A 288 -9.69 -59.77 27.99
N SER A 289 -10.32 -60.78 28.60
CA SER A 289 -11.79 -60.85 28.70
C SER A 289 -12.40 -59.81 29.64
N HIS A 290 -11.60 -59.25 30.53
CA HIS A 290 -11.98 -58.17 31.44
C HIS A 290 -11.63 -56.78 30.89
N LEU A 291 -11.03 -56.68 29.68
CA LEU A 291 -10.87 -55.41 28.98
C LEU A 291 -12.25 -54.94 28.52
N ASP A 292 -12.78 -53.96 29.25
CA ASP A 292 -14.02 -53.27 28.92
C ASP A 292 -13.91 -52.67 27.51
N SER A 293 -14.67 -53.20 26.55
CA SER A 293 -14.70 -52.72 25.17
C SER A 293 -15.21 -51.28 25.04
N GLU A 294 -15.88 -50.76 26.07
CA GLU A 294 -16.36 -49.37 26.18
C GLU A 294 -15.25 -48.37 26.60
N LYS A 295 -14.09 -48.86 27.09
CA LYS A 295 -12.92 -48.02 27.48
C LYS A 295 -11.82 -48.01 26.41
N LEU A 296 -12.03 -48.74 25.32
CA LEU A 296 -11.11 -48.88 24.19
C LEU A 296 -11.46 -47.95 23.03
#